data_AF-G5NAB8-F1
#
_entry.id   AF-G5NAB8-F1
#
_cell.length_a   1.000
_cell.length_b   1.000
_cell.length_c   1.000
_cell.angle_alpha   90.00
_cell.angle_beta   90.00
_cell.angle_gamma   90.00
#
_symmetry.space_group_name_H-M   'P 1'
#
loop_
_entity.id
_entity.type
_entity.pdbx_description
1 polymer ?
#
loop_
_entity_poly.entity_id
_entity_poly.type
_entity_poly.pdbx_seq_one_letter_code
_entity_poly.pdbx_strand_id
1 'polypeptide(L)'
;MDDSQFKQAAGISAELAARWYPHITAAMSEFGITAPLDQAMFIAQTGHESAGFTVLKESFNYSVEALKKTFGKRLTTYQCEMLGRIDGRQVAHQPQIANLVYGGRMGNKDAGDGWKYRGRGLIQITGLENYTRCGVALKLDLVANPGQLELERHAARLRK
;
A
#
# COMPACT_ATOMS: atom_id res chain seq x y z
N MET A 1 14.66 4.21 20.78
CA MET A 1 14.02 2.89 20.77
C MET A 1 15.00 1.90 20.19
N ASP A 2 15.25 0.77 20.85
CA ASP A 2 16.06 -0.35 20.33
C ASP A 2 15.21 -1.38 19.55
N ASP A 3 15.86 -2.38 18.93
CA ASP A 3 15.20 -3.42 18.13
C ASP A 3 14.21 -4.27 18.95
N SER A 4 14.54 -4.58 20.21
CA SER A 4 13.67 -5.35 21.09
C SER A 4 12.40 -4.58 21.44
N GLN A 5 12.54 -3.28 21.73
CA GLN A 5 11.42 -2.38 21.97
C GLN A 5 10.55 -2.24 20.72
N PHE A 6 11.14 -2.10 19.53
CA PHE A 6 10.38 -2.05 18.28
C PHE A 6 9.59 -3.34 18.05
N LYS A 7 10.23 -4.51 18.20
CA LYS A 7 9.57 -5.82 18.06
C LYS A 7 8.34 -5.93 18.97
N GLN A 8 8.50 -5.55 20.24
CA GLN A 8 7.41 -5.59 21.22
C GLN A 8 6.31 -4.59 20.89
N ALA A 9 6.65 -3.36 20.53
CA ALA A 9 5.68 -2.32 20.18
C ALA A 9 4.89 -2.65 18.90
N ALA A 10 5.55 -3.23 17.91
CA ALA A 10 4.94 -3.63 16.64
C ALA A 10 4.18 -4.96 16.72
N GLY A 11 4.45 -5.79 17.72
CA GLY A 11 3.82 -7.11 17.87
C GLY A 11 4.19 -8.09 16.75
N ILE A 12 5.44 -8.04 16.26
CA ILE A 12 5.91 -8.82 15.10
C ILE A 12 7.00 -9.84 15.46
N SER A 13 7.30 -10.74 14.53
CA SER A 13 8.40 -11.71 14.68
C SER A 13 9.77 -11.02 14.73
N ALA A 14 10.78 -11.70 15.27
CA ALA A 14 12.15 -11.19 15.30
C ALA A 14 12.71 -10.93 13.88
N GLU A 15 12.33 -11.76 12.90
CA GLU A 15 12.73 -11.60 11.50
C GLU A 15 12.16 -10.31 10.89
N LEU A 16 10.86 -10.05 11.09
CA LEU A 16 10.22 -8.82 10.61
C LEU A 16 10.77 -7.59 11.35
N ALA A 17 11.02 -7.71 12.66
CA ALA A 17 11.64 -6.63 13.43
C ALA A 17 13.01 -6.27 12.85
N ALA A 18 13.90 -7.25 12.66
CA ALA A 18 15.22 -7.03 12.09
C ALA A 18 15.17 -6.40 10.68
N ARG A 19 14.19 -6.81 9.85
CA ARG A 19 13.97 -6.24 8.51
C ARG A 19 13.53 -4.77 8.58
N TRP A 20 12.58 -4.44 9.44
CA TRP A 20 11.91 -3.13 9.43
C TRP A 20 12.53 -2.09 10.35
N TYR A 21 13.15 -2.51 11.45
CA TYR A 21 13.76 -1.65 12.45
C TYR A 21 14.64 -0.54 11.86
N PRO A 22 15.63 -0.82 10.98
CA PRO A 22 16.48 0.24 10.43
C PRO A 22 15.70 1.26 9.59
N HIS A 23 14.64 0.85 8.90
CA HIS A 23 13.85 1.73 8.04
C HIS A 23 12.88 2.59 8.84
N ILE A 24 12.21 1.99 9.82
CA ILE A 24 11.24 2.66 10.69
C ILE A 24 11.93 3.68 11.58
N THR A 25 13.06 3.33 12.20
CA THR A 25 13.82 4.27 13.02
C THR A 25 14.46 5.38 12.20
N ALA A 26 14.96 5.10 11.00
CA ALA A 26 15.45 6.14 10.09
C ALA A 26 14.34 7.12 9.68
N ALA A 27 13.15 6.61 9.34
CA ALA A 27 12.01 7.47 9.01
C ALA A 27 11.54 8.31 10.20
N MET A 28 11.44 7.72 11.40
CA MET A 28 11.10 8.47 12.61
C MET A 28 12.12 9.58 12.89
N SER A 29 13.41 9.30 12.72
CA SER A 29 14.48 10.30 12.85
C SER A 29 14.36 11.41 11.79
N GLU A 30 14.19 11.05 10.52
CA GLU A 30 14.05 12.00 9.40
C GLU A 30 12.88 12.97 9.61
N PHE A 31 11.75 12.49 10.13
CA PHE A 31 10.54 13.29 10.33
C PHE A 31 10.35 13.81 11.75
N GLY A 32 11.33 13.61 12.65
CA GLY A 32 11.28 14.13 14.02
C GLY A 32 10.25 13.47 14.94
N ILE A 33 9.86 12.22 14.66
CA ILE A 33 8.96 11.41 15.50
C ILE A 33 9.75 10.90 16.72
N THR A 34 9.92 11.76 17.71
CA THR A 34 10.78 11.51 18.88
C THR A 34 10.01 11.20 20.16
N ALA A 35 8.81 11.76 20.33
CA ALA A 35 8.01 11.54 21.53
C ALA A 35 7.54 10.07 21.60
N PRO A 36 7.62 9.40 22.76
CA PRO A 36 7.25 7.99 22.88
C PRO A 36 5.83 7.66 22.41
N LEU A 37 4.86 8.56 22.68
CA LEU A 37 3.48 8.40 22.23
C LEU A 37 3.36 8.49 20.71
N ASP A 38 4.07 9.42 20.06
CA ASP A 38 4.05 9.56 18.61
C ASP A 38 4.72 8.37 17.93
N GLN A 39 5.80 7.84 18.51
CA GLN A 39 6.46 6.61 18.04
C GLN A 39 5.51 5.41 18.14
N ALA A 40 4.84 5.23 19.29
CA ALA A 40 3.86 4.16 19.47
C ALA A 40 2.70 4.27 18.47
N MET A 41 2.17 5.47 18.26
CA MET A 41 1.10 5.70 17.29
C MET A 41 1.56 5.46 15.84
N PHE A 42 2.77 5.89 15.49
CA PHE A 42 3.34 5.64 14.17
C PHE A 42 3.50 4.14 13.91
N ILE A 43 4.05 3.39 14.87
CA ILE A 43 4.21 1.94 14.78
C ILE A 43 2.84 1.24 14.69
N ALA A 44 1.88 1.63 15.51
CA ALA A 44 0.55 1.04 15.51
C ALA A 44 -0.19 1.25 14.19
N GLN A 45 -0.17 2.48 13.65
CA GLN A 45 -0.82 2.81 12.39
C GLN A 45 -0.16 2.10 11.20
N THR A 46 1.17 2.18 11.11
CA THR A 46 1.92 1.48 10.04
C THR A 46 1.76 -0.02 10.14
N GLY A 47 1.73 -0.59 11.35
CA GLY A 47 1.44 -2.01 11.57
C GLY A 47 0.04 -2.40 11.13
N HIS A 48 -0.99 -1.62 11.46
CA HIS A 48 -2.37 -1.89 11.07
C HIS A 48 -2.55 -1.88 9.54
N GLU A 49 -2.08 -0.82 8.89
CA GLU A 49 -2.28 -0.59 7.45
C GLU A 49 -1.47 -1.56 6.56
N SER A 50 -0.40 -2.16 7.09
CA SER A 50 0.48 -3.10 6.38
C SER A 50 0.29 -4.56 6.77
N ALA A 51 -0.78 -4.89 7.50
CA ALA A 51 -1.04 -6.23 8.04
C ALA A 51 0.15 -6.79 8.84
N GLY A 52 0.64 -6.00 9.79
CA GLY A 52 1.79 -6.35 10.62
C GLY A 52 3.12 -6.31 9.87
N PHE A 53 3.33 -5.29 9.02
CA PHE A 53 4.55 -5.08 8.25
C PHE A 53 4.84 -6.19 7.21
N THR A 54 3.79 -6.84 6.70
CA THR A 54 3.90 -7.94 5.73
C THR A 54 3.44 -7.54 4.31
N VAL A 55 2.62 -6.50 4.17
CA VAL A 55 2.00 -6.09 2.91
C VAL A 55 2.42 -4.66 2.55
N LEU A 56 3.03 -4.50 1.37
CA LEU A 56 3.45 -3.21 0.80
C LEU A 56 2.74 -2.84 -0.50
N LYS A 57 1.82 -3.68 -0.97
CA LYS A 57 0.99 -3.36 -2.12
C LYS A 57 -0.33 -4.08 -2.00
N GLU A 58 -1.39 -3.42 -2.45
CA GLU A 58 -2.65 -4.11 -2.59
C GLU A 58 -2.58 -5.15 -3.72
N SER A 59 -3.41 -6.17 -3.58
CA SER A 59 -3.64 -7.22 -4.58
C SER A 59 -5.07 -7.09 -5.09
N PHE A 60 -5.24 -7.23 -6.39
CA PHE A 60 -6.56 -7.28 -7.02
C PHE A 60 -7.01 -8.71 -7.31
N ASN A 61 -6.42 -9.70 -6.63
CA ASN A 61 -6.77 -11.11 -6.76
C ASN A 61 -8.09 -11.47 -6.06
N TYR A 62 -9.18 -10.83 -6.48
CA TYR A 62 -10.53 -11.06 -5.96
C TYR A 62 -11.23 -12.19 -6.72
N SER A 63 -11.99 -13.03 -6.02
CA SER A 63 -12.97 -13.91 -6.66
C SER A 63 -14.11 -13.10 -7.27
N VAL A 64 -14.89 -13.71 -8.16
CA VAL A 64 -16.10 -13.08 -8.73
C VAL A 64 -17.03 -12.55 -7.63
N GLU A 65 -17.30 -13.34 -6.59
CA GLU A 65 -18.15 -12.95 -5.48
C GLU A 65 -17.55 -11.80 -4.66
N ALA A 66 -16.25 -11.84 -4.41
CA ALA A 66 -15.56 -10.78 -3.68
C ALA A 66 -15.54 -9.47 -4.47
N LEU A 67 -15.43 -9.50 -5.80
CA LEU A 67 -15.60 -8.31 -6.64
C LEU A 67 -17.01 -7.73 -6.53
N LYS A 68 -18.05 -8.58 -6.59
CA LYS A 68 -19.44 -8.14 -6.43
C LYS A 68 -19.66 -7.49 -5.07
N LYS A 69 -19.10 -8.06 -4.00
CA LYS A 69 -19.20 -7.53 -2.63
C LYS A 69 -18.44 -6.21 -2.44
N THR A 70 -17.19 -6.14 -2.90
CA THR A 70 -16.29 -4.99 -2.63
C THR A 70 -16.48 -3.84 -3.62
N PHE A 71 -16.74 -4.17 -4.88
CA PHE A 71 -16.77 -3.22 -5.99
C PHE A 71 -18.07 -3.23 -6.80
N GLY A 72 -19.15 -3.86 -6.33
CA GLY A 72 -20.43 -3.92 -7.07
C GLY A 72 -21.08 -2.57 -7.39
N LYS A 73 -20.67 -1.48 -6.72
CA LYS A 73 -21.06 -0.10 -7.08
C LYS A 73 -20.25 0.48 -8.26
N ARG A 74 -19.13 -0.14 -8.62
CA ARG A 74 -18.17 0.31 -9.64
C ARG A 74 -18.06 -0.66 -10.81
N LEU A 75 -18.29 -1.94 -10.56
CA LEU A 75 -18.23 -3.02 -11.53
C LEU A 75 -19.61 -3.65 -11.69
N THR A 76 -20.01 -3.86 -12.93
CA THR A 76 -21.21 -4.63 -13.27
C THR A 76 -21.02 -6.12 -12.94
N THR A 77 -22.11 -6.86 -12.78
CA THR A 77 -22.10 -8.32 -12.60
C THR A 77 -21.28 -9.02 -13.68
N TYR A 78 -21.45 -8.60 -14.94
CA TYR A 78 -20.72 -9.13 -16.08
C TYR A 78 -19.21 -8.88 -15.97
N GLN A 79 -18.79 -7.66 -15.62
CA GLN A 79 -17.37 -7.36 -15.40
C GLN A 79 -16.78 -8.18 -14.25
N CYS A 80 -17.53 -8.39 -13.16
CA CYS A 80 -17.07 -9.23 -12.05
C CYS A 80 -16.84 -10.68 -12.48
N GLU A 81 -17.71 -11.24 -13.32
CA GLU A 81 -17.58 -12.61 -13.84
C GLU A 81 -16.42 -12.75 -14.83
N MET A 82 -16.25 -11.78 -15.72
CA MET A 82 -15.14 -11.76 -16.67
C MET A 82 -13.77 -11.56 -16.03
N LEU A 83 -13.69 -10.80 -14.94
CA LEU A 83 -12.41 -10.36 -14.39
C LEU A 83 -12.01 -11.07 -13.10
N GLY A 84 -12.98 -11.58 -12.33
CA GLY A 84 -12.74 -12.21 -11.04
C GLY A 84 -12.07 -13.58 -11.16
N ARG A 85 -11.33 -13.99 -10.14
CA ARG A 85 -10.79 -15.35 -10.04
C ARG A 85 -11.92 -16.38 -9.89
N ILE A 86 -11.76 -17.49 -10.58
CA ILE A 86 -12.52 -18.73 -10.43
C ILE A 86 -11.49 -19.85 -10.27
N ASP A 87 -11.47 -20.51 -9.11
CA ASP A 87 -10.44 -21.50 -8.79
C ASP A 87 -10.44 -22.64 -9.82
N GLY A 88 -9.24 -22.98 -10.30
CA GLY A 88 -9.03 -23.99 -11.35
C GLY A 88 -9.48 -23.59 -12.77
N ARG A 89 -10.04 -22.40 -12.98
CA ARG A 89 -10.64 -22.00 -14.27
C ARG A 89 -10.18 -20.64 -14.81
N GLN A 90 -10.06 -19.63 -13.94
CA GLN A 90 -9.76 -18.26 -14.35
C GLN A 90 -8.95 -17.57 -13.26
N VAL A 91 -7.82 -16.98 -13.64
CA VAL A 91 -7.05 -16.09 -12.76
C VAL A 91 -7.70 -14.70 -12.74
N ALA A 92 -7.57 -13.96 -11.65
CA ALA A 92 -8.07 -12.59 -11.61
C ALA A 92 -7.32 -11.69 -12.62
N HIS A 93 -8.06 -10.91 -13.40
CA HIS A 93 -7.55 -9.92 -14.33
C HIS A 93 -7.22 -8.61 -13.59
N GLN A 94 -6.24 -8.70 -12.69
CA GLN A 94 -5.91 -7.67 -11.71
C GLN A 94 -5.70 -6.26 -12.28
N PRO A 95 -4.91 -6.06 -13.37
CA PRO A 95 -4.73 -4.72 -13.94
C PRO A 95 -6.03 -4.11 -14.45
N GLN A 96 -6.86 -4.90 -15.13
CA GLN A 96 -8.17 -4.46 -15.64
C GLN A 96 -9.11 -4.10 -14.50
N ILE A 97 -9.14 -4.89 -13.42
CA ILE A 97 -9.94 -4.58 -12.23
C ILE A 97 -9.49 -3.23 -11.64
N ALA A 98 -8.19 -3.04 -11.39
CA ALA A 98 -7.67 -1.80 -10.82
C ALA A 98 -7.96 -0.58 -11.72
N ASN A 99 -7.80 -0.73 -13.03
CA ASN A 99 -8.09 0.32 -14.00
C ASN A 99 -9.56 0.74 -14.00
N LEU A 100 -10.49 -0.20 -13.86
CA LEU A 100 -11.92 0.10 -13.75
C LEU A 100 -12.28 0.71 -12.40
N VAL A 101 -11.64 0.25 -11.32
CA VAL A 101 -11.93 0.71 -9.95
C VAL A 101 -11.37 2.11 -9.65
N TYR A 102 -10.22 2.45 -10.24
CA TYR A 102 -9.50 3.69 -9.96
C TYR A 102 -9.32 4.63 -11.16
N GLY A 103 -9.71 4.25 -12.37
CA GLY A 103 -9.68 5.15 -13.53
C GLY A 103 -10.54 6.39 -13.30
N GLY A 104 -10.04 7.57 -13.69
CA GLY A 104 -10.74 8.84 -13.52
C GLY A 104 -10.79 9.38 -12.08
N ARG A 105 -9.98 8.83 -11.15
CA ARG A 105 -10.04 9.16 -9.71
C ARG A 105 -8.66 9.49 -9.16
N MET A 106 -8.59 10.38 -8.16
CA MET A 106 -7.33 10.73 -7.46
C MET A 106 -6.23 11.14 -8.45
N GLY A 107 -6.59 11.92 -9.47
CA GLY A 107 -5.71 12.36 -10.55
C GLY A 107 -5.47 11.34 -11.67
N ASN A 108 -5.89 10.08 -11.55
CA ASN A 108 -5.74 9.07 -12.61
C ASN A 108 -6.54 9.50 -13.85
N LYS A 109 -5.85 9.63 -14.99
CA LYS A 109 -6.42 10.18 -16.23
C LYS A 109 -6.13 9.32 -17.45
N ASP A 110 -5.00 8.62 -17.45
CA ASP A 110 -4.55 7.82 -18.58
C ASP A 110 -5.02 6.37 -18.42
N ALA A 111 -5.16 5.68 -19.56
CA ALA A 111 -5.43 4.24 -19.56
C ALA A 111 -4.27 3.51 -18.86
N GLY A 112 -4.61 2.71 -17.84
CA GLY A 112 -3.59 1.99 -17.05
C GLY A 112 -3.23 2.66 -15.72
N ASP A 113 -3.63 3.91 -15.49
CA ASP A 113 -3.29 4.64 -14.26
C ASP A 113 -3.82 3.97 -13.01
N GLY A 114 -5.00 3.35 -13.07
CA GLY A 114 -5.57 2.65 -11.93
C GLY A 114 -4.69 1.52 -11.43
N TRP A 115 -4.11 0.74 -12.33
CA TRP A 115 -3.13 -0.30 -11.98
C TRP A 115 -1.75 0.27 -11.66
N LYS A 116 -1.30 1.26 -12.43
CA LYS A 116 0.03 1.87 -12.28
C LYS A 116 0.17 2.52 -10.90
N TYR A 117 -0.85 3.27 -10.48
CA TYR A 117 -0.93 3.99 -9.20
C TYR A 117 -1.85 3.32 -8.17
N ARG A 118 -1.95 1.99 -8.21
CA ARG A 118 -2.57 1.21 -7.13
C ARG A 118 -1.85 1.44 -5.78
N GLY A 119 -2.52 1.11 -4.69
CA GLY A 119 -2.06 1.19 -3.31
C GLY A 119 -0.71 0.52 -3.06
N ARG A 120 0.24 1.30 -2.54
CA ARG A 120 1.58 0.83 -2.13
C ARG A 120 2.09 1.46 -0.84
N GLY A 121 3.09 0.79 -0.27
CA GLY A 121 3.78 1.10 0.97
C GLY A 121 2.94 0.86 2.22
N LEU A 122 3.53 1.16 3.38
CA LEU A 122 2.96 0.80 4.68
C LEU A 122 1.58 1.40 4.95
N ILE A 123 1.26 2.55 4.36
CA ILE A 123 0.00 3.27 4.59
C ILE A 123 -0.87 3.41 3.32
N GLN A 124 -0.64 2.60 2.28
CA GLN A 124 -1.46 2.56 1.06
C GLN A 124 -1.63 3.93 0.36
N ILE A 125 -0.59 4.37 -0.36
CA ILE A 125 -0.68 5.50 -1.28
C ILE A 125 -1.30 5.05 -2.61
N THR A 126 -2.42 5.66 -3.00
CA THR A 126 -3.19 5.31 -4.21
C THR A 126 -3.53 6.54 -5.04
N GLY A 127 -3.41 6.44 -6.36
CA GLY A 127 -3.79 7.47 -7.32
C GLY A 127 -2.67 8.47 -7.66
N LEU A 128 -2.59 8.86 -8.93
CA LEU A 128 -1.54 9.74 -9.49
C LEU A 128 -1.31 11.01 -8.66
N GLU A 129 -2.38 11.65 -8.17
CA GLU A 129 -2.27 12.86 -7.36
C GLU A 129 -1.48 12.61 -6.07
N ASN A 130 -1.79 11.52 -5.37
CA ASN A 130 -1.12 11.18 -4.12
C ASN A 130 0.32 10.71 -4.35
N TYR A 131 0.58 9.96 -5.43
CA TYR A 131 1.94 9.61 -5.84
C TYR A 131 2.78 10.86 -6.14
N THR A 132 2.18 11.86 -6.82
CA THR A 132 2.86 13.13 -7.13
C THR A 132 3.21 13.89 -5.85
N ARG A 133 2.23 14.08 -4.94
CA ARG A 133 2.44 14.78 -3.65
C ARG A 133 3.48 14.07 -2.78
N CYS A 134 3.38 12.74 -2.68
CA CYS A 134 4.31 11.92 -1.93
C CYS A 134 5.73 11.98 -2.52
N GLY A 135 5.84 11.93 -3.85
CA GLY A 135 7.12 12.01 -4.54
C GLY A 135 7.85 13.32 -4.27
N VAL A 136 7.14 14.45 -4.32
CA VAL A 136 7.69 15.77 -3.96
C VAL A 136 8.16 15.77 -2.50
N ALA A 137 7.33 15.30 -1.57
CA ALA A 137 7.68 15.30 -0.14
C ALA A 137 8.90 14.43 0.17
N LEU A 138 9.05 13.29 -0.51
CA LEU A 138 10.14 12.34 -0.30
C LEU A 138 11.37 12.56 -1.19
N LYS A 139 11.28 13.54 -2.12
CA LYS A 139 12.26 13.80 -3.18
C LYS A 139 12.52 12.56 -4.05
N LEU A 140 11.44 11.91 -4.47
CA LEU A 140 11.43 10.70 -5.30
C LEU A 140 10.56 10.92 -6.53
N ASP A 141 10.99 10.42 -7.68
CA ASP A 141 10.15 10.38 -8.89
C ASP A 141 9.20 9.17 -8.85
N LEU A 142 8.16 9.29 -8.02
CA LEU A 142 7.13 8.26 -7.86
C LEU A 142 6.11 8.23 -9.00
N VAL A 143 6.06 9.28 -9.83
CA VAL A 143 5.17 9.32 -11.00
C VAL A 143 5.72 8.41 -12.09
N ALA A 144 7.02 8.50 -12.36
CA ALA A 144 7.70 7.58 -13.30
C ALA A 144 7.94 6.21 -12.66
N ASN A 145 8.27 6.16 -11.36
CA ASN A 145 8.70 4.93 -10.68
C ASN A 145 7.85 4.61 -9.44
N PRO A 146 6.54 4.33 -9.58
CA PRO A 146 5.65 4.10 -8.44
C PRO A 146 6.03 2.86 -7.61
N GLY A 147 6.75 1.90 -8.22
CA GLY A 147 7.27 0.71 -7.53
C GLY A 147 8.29 1.01 -6.44
N GLN A 148 8.87 2.22 -6.39
CA GLN A 148 9.75 2.62 -5.30
C GLN A 148 9.07 2.52 -3.92
N LEU A 149 7.75 2.68 -3.84
CA LEU A 149 6.99 2.52 -2.60
C LEU A 149 6.87 1.06 -2.12
N GLU A 150 7.30 0.09 -2.92
CA GLU A 150 7.40 -1.33 -2.51
C GLU A 150 8.75 -1.63 -1.82
N LEU A 151 9.69 -0.66 -1.80
CA LEU A 151 10.96 -0.78 -1.08
C LEU A 151 10.80 -0.32 0.36
N GLU A 152 11.30 -1.08 1.32
CA GLU A 152 11.13 -0.84 2.77
C GLU A 152 11.59 0.56 3.18
N ARG A 153 12.76 0.99 2.65
CA ARG A 153 13.32 2.32 2.92
C ARG A 153 12.36 3.46 2.54
N HIS A 154 11.53 3.27 1.53
CA HIS A 154 10.62 4.28 1.02
C HIS A 154 9.23 4.12 1.62
N ALA A 155 8.77 2.88 1.78
CA ALA A 155 7.52 2.55 2.43
C ALA A 155 7.46 3.04 3.89
N ALA A 156 8.59 3.00 4.61
CA ALA A 156 8.72 3.52 5.97
C ALA A 156 8.62 5.05 6.07
N ARG A 157 8.94 5.78 4.99
CA ARG A 157 8.94 7.25 4.96
C ARG A 157 7.55 7.84 4.67
N LEU A 158 6.56 6.99 4.40
CA LEU A 158 5.24 7.44 4.03
C LEU A 158 4.50 8.10 5.18
N ARG A 159 3.78 9.17 4.86
CA ARG A 159 2.84 9.87 5.76
C ARG A 159 1.61 10.30 4.97
N LYS A 160 0.43 10.19 5.59
CA LYS A 160 -0.84 10.69 5.06
C LYS A 160 -1.12 12.08 5.62
#